data_AF-A0A537H885-F1
#
_entry.id   AF-A0A537H885-F1
#
_cell.length_a   1.000
_cell.length_b   1.000
_cell.length_c   1.000
_cell.angle_alpha   90.00
_cell.angle_beta   90.00
_cell.angle_gamma   90.00
#
_symmetry.space_group_name_H-M   'P 1'
#
loop_
_entity.id
_entity.type
_entity.pdbx_description
1 polymer ?
#
loop_
_entity_poly.entity_id
_entity_poly.type
_entity_poly.pdbx_seq_one_letter_code
_entity_poly.pdbx_strand_id
1 'polypeptide(L)'
;MPVKEDIASADPGRSFAGEALGDMVLIGLSQSDFMLGNSTTPRQPSKGDGFTHATIHEMGHMVGLNHPFIYDLTEDFTDTVMGYYAYSLNYSQFDRDTFLRGVNDELLSFAQQTLSTVQNTVFNSGEILRAEQNIAQADKMYQAMNYSGAVPYSFAAAEAAYSAQQPAGSVISPSLVFGIIGVAIGVGIGILLGYLIFRRRNHVGVQHNRCPTCQQPLRWDPVQMRWYCDTCQKPI
;
A
#
# COMPACT_ATOMS: atom_id res chain seq x y z
N MET A 1 -21.08 8.63 15.03
CA MET A 1 -20.71 8.13 16.37
C MET A 1 -19.58 7.14 16.14
N PRO A 2 -18.49 7.21 16.92
CA PRO A 2 -17.32 6.38 16.70
C PRO A 2 -17.72 4.93 16.95
N VAL A 3 -17.54 4.05 15.97
CA VAL A 3 -17.49 2.61 16.25
C VAL A 3 -16.08 2.34 16.75
N LYS A 4 -15.81 2.82 17.97
CA LYS A 4 -14.96 2.07 18.89
C LYS A 4 -15.56 0.67 18.91
N GLU A 5 -14.76 -0.38 18.97
CA GLU A 5 -15.25 -1.72 19.29
C GLU A 5 -16.08 -1.61 20.58
N ASP A 6 -17.38 -1.45 20.42
CA ASP A 6 -18.32 -1.28 21.50
C ASP A 6 -18.69 -2.70 21.91
N ILE A 7 -17.88 -3.22 22.82
CA ILE A 7 -18.03 -4.52 23.48
C ILE A 7 -19.38 -4.65 24.22
N ALA A 8 -20.15 -3.55 24.33
CA ALA A 8 -21.48 -3.52 24.93
C ALA A 8 -22.63 -3.37 23.91
N SER A 9 -22.33 -3.16 22.63
CA SER A 9 -23.37 -3.13 21.58
C SER A 9 -23.75 -4.55 21.18
N ALA A 10 -25.04 -4.76 20.87
CA ALA A 10 -25.51 -6.05 20.37
C ALA A 10 -24.71 -6.41 19.11
N ASP A 11 -23.95 -7.50 19.24
CA ASP A 11 -23.11 -8.10 18.21
C ASP A 11 -23.76 -7.98 16.82
N PRO A 12 -23.11 -7.34 15.82
CA PRO A 12 -23.58 -7.31 14.43
C PRO A 12 -23.80 -8.70 13.81
N GLY A 13 -23.48 -9.78 14.54
CA GLY A 13 -23.45 -11.16 14.07
C GLY A 13 -22.03 -11.59 13.67
N ARG A 14 -21.00 -10.92 14.19
CA ARG A 14 -19.59 -11.21 13.94
C ARG A 14 -18.75 -11.11 15.23
N SER A 15 -17.86 -12.08 15.42
CA SER A 15 -16.94 -12.07 16.57
C SER A 15 -15.68 -11.21 16.34
N PHE A 16 -15.37 -10.85 15.10
CA PHE A 16 -14.24 -9.98 14.70
C PHE A 16 -14.51 -9.41 13.30
N ALA A 17 -13.86 -8.30 12.92
CA ALA A 17 -14.02 -7.66 11.61
C ALA A 17 -13.00 -8.21 10.60
N GLY A 18 -11.74 -7.85 10.78
CA GLY A 18 -10.59 -8.28 10.00
C GLY A 18 -9.36 -8.32 10.89
N GLU A 19 -8.50 -9.31 10.70
CA GLU A 19 -7.27 -9.47 11.48
C GLU A 19 -6.15 -9.99 10.57
N ALA A 20 -5.00 -9.31 10.58
CA ALA A 20 -3.79 -9.73 9.89
C ALA A 20 -2.79 -10.39 10.88
N LEU A 21 -2.51 -11.68 10.67
CA LEU A 21 -1.67 -12.53 11.53
C LEU A 21 -0.28 -12.81 10.94
N GLY A 22 0.28 -11.85 10.19
CA GLY A 22 1.62 -11.94 9.58
C GLY A 22 1.66 -12.77 8.29
N ASP A 23 1.12 -13.99 8.29
CA ASP A 23 1.04 -14.87 7.11
C ASP A 23 -0.41 -15.21 6.69
N MET A 24 -1.39 -14.74 7.46
CA MET A 24 -2.81 -15.04 7.29
C MET A 24 -3.65 -13.79 7.51
N VAL A 25 -4.74 -13.66 6.76
CA VAL A 25 -5.80 -12.68 6.99
C VAL A 25 -7.09 -13.43 7.31
N LEU A 26 -7.71 -13.08 8.43
CA LEU A 26 -9.03 -13.56 8.82
C LEU A 26 -10.04 -12.44 8.64
N ILE A 27 -11.17 -12.71 8.01
CA ILE A 27 -12.24 -11.71 7.81
C ILE A 27 -13.57 -12.30 8.26
N GLY A 28 -14.20 -11.64 9.23
CA GLY A 28 -15.51 -11.98 9.76
C GLY A 28 -16.54 -10.93 9.37
N LEU A 29 -17.15 -11.06 8.19
CA LEU A 29 -18.27 -10.19 7.80
C LEU A 29 -19.59 -10.98 7.80
N SER A 30 -20.65 -10.32 8.24
CA SER A 30 -22.01 -10.84 8.32
C SER A 30 -22.94 -10.11 7.35
N GLN A 31 -24.19 -10.58 7.25
CA GLN A 31 -25.21 -9.92 6.42
C GLN A 31 -25.51 -8.48 6.88
N SER A 32 -25.30 -8.16 8.16
CA SER A 32 -25.53 -6.81 8.68
C SER A 32 -24.48 -5.82 8.15
N ASP A 33 -23.22 -6.26 8.03
CA ASP A 33 -22.10 -5.47 7.51
C ASP A 33 -22.30 -5.12 6.02
N PHE A 34 -22.72 -6.08 5.21
CA PHE A 34 -23.06 -5.84 3.80
C PHE A 34 -24.21 -4.84 3.61
N MET A 35 -25.03 -4.68 4.64
CA MET A 35 -26.24 -3.84 4.63
C MET A 35 -26.08 -2.59 5.50
N LEU A 36 -24.87 -2.29 6.00
CA LEU A 36 -24.59 -1.22 6.96
C LEU A 36 -25.11 0.15 6.50
N GLY A 37 -25.06 0.43 5.19
CA GLY A 37 -25.58 1.68 4.63
C GLY A 37 -27.08 1.88 4.86
N ASN A 38 -27.85 0.84 5.18
CA ASN A 38 -29.27 0.99 5.54
C ASN A 38 -29.49 1.52 6.96
N SER A 39 -28.51 1.40 7.86
CA SER A 39 -28.57 1.84 9.25
C SER A 39 -27.73 3.08 9.55
N THR A 40 -26.91 3.57 8.60
CA THR A 40 -26.15 4.82 8.75
C THR A 40 -27.02 6.07 8.60
N THR A 41 -26.54 7.21 9.12
CA THR A 41 -27.15 8.53 8.93
C THR A 41 -26.12 9.50 8.35
N PRO A 42 -26.33 10.09 7.15
CA PRO A 42 -27.48 9.86 6.27
C PRO A 42 -27.52 8.43 5.74
N ARG A 43 -28.72 7.92 5.47
CA ARG A 43 -28.91 6.56 4.96
C ARG A 43 -28.26 6.43 3.58
N GLN A 44 -27.50 5.36 3.39
CA GLN A 44 -26.83 5.01 2.14
C GLN A 44 -27.31 3.63 1.66
N PRO A 45 -28.52 3.54 1.06
CA PRO A 45 -29.05 2.27 0.58
C PRO A 45 -28.09 1.57 -0.38
N SER A 46 -28.07 0.23 -0.34
CA SER A 46 -27.18 -0.64 -1.13
C SER A 46 -25.66 -0.45 -0.92
N LYS A 47 -25.25 0.26 0.13
CA LYS A 47 -23.87 0.34 0.60
C LYS A 47 -23.67 -0.47 1.88
N GLY A 48 -22.43 -0.89 2.11
CA GLY A 48 -21.99 -1.62 3.27
C GLY A 48 -20.54 -2.06 3.12
N ASP A 49 -20.03 -2.79 4.10
CA ASP A 49 -18.66 -3.27 4.11
C ASP A 49 -18.55 -4.51 3.23
N GLY A 50 -17.69 -4.44 2.22
CA GLY A 50 -17.44 -5.56 1.31
C GLY A 50 -16.14 -6.30 1.65
N PHE A 51 -16.11 -7.61 1.36
CA PHE A 51 -14.88 -8.40 1.50
C PHE A 51 -13.71 -7.81 0.75
N THR A 52 -13.91 -7.21 -0.43
CA THR A 52 -12.82 -6.61 -1.20
C THR A 52 -12.08 -5.52 -0.42
N HIS A 53 -12.80 -4.62 0.23
CA HIS A 53 -12.16 -3.57 1.03
C HIS A 53 -11.46 -4.17 2.24
N ALA A 54 -12.15 -5.01 3.01
CA ALA A 54 -11.59 -5.67 4.19
C ALA A 54 -10.32 -6.47 3.85
N THR A 55 -10.34 -7.27 2.77
CA THR A 55 -9.16 -8.02 2.32
C THR A 55 -8.00 -7.09 1.99
N ILE A 56 -8.24 -5.99 1.28
CA ILE A 56 -7.14 -5.06 0.91
C ILE A 56 -6.60 -4.34 2.16
N HIS A 57 -7.46 -3.93 3.09
CA HIS A 57 -7.07 -3.30 4.36
C HIS A 57 -6.16 -4.23 5.19
N GLU A 58 -6.61 -5.46 5.44
CA GLU A 58 -5.85 -6.42 6.23
C GLU A 58 -4.55 -6.87 5.53
N MET A 59 -4.56 -6.98 4.20
CA MET A 59 -3.32 -7.20 3.44
C MET A 59 -2.36 -6.01 3.55
N GLY A 60 -2.87 -4.79 3.72
CA GLY A 60 -2.07 -3.62 4.05
C GLY A 60 -1.30 -3.80 5.36
N HIS A 61 -1.97 -4.28 6.41
CA HIS A 61 -1.30 -4.62 7.68
C HIS A 61 -0.23 -5.68 7.52
N MET A 62 -0.43 -6.71 6.68
CA MET A 62 0.60 -7.74 6.42
C MET A 62 1.90 -7.16 5.84
N VAL A 63 1.83 -6.06 5.09
CA VAL A 63 3.01 -5.39 4.50
C VAL A 63 3.49 -4.21 5.34
N GLY A 64 3.05 -4.12 6.60
CA GLY A 64 3.50 -3.13 7.58
C GLY A 64 2.79 -1.79 7.49
N LEU A 65 1.66 -1.69 6.77
CA LEU A 65 0.85 -0.48 6.79
C LEU A 65 0.09 -0.37 8.10
N ASN A 66 -0.04 0.86 8.56
CA ASN A 66 -0.73 1.21 9.78
C ASN A 66 -1.97 2.02 9.45
N HIS A 67 -2.91 2.06 10.38
CA HIS A 67 -3.98 3.05 10.32
C HIS A 67 -3.40 4.47 10.34
N PRO A 68 -3.92 5.40 9.54
CA PRO A 68 -3.40 6.77 9.50
C PRO A 68 -3.65 7.51 10.83
N PHE A 69 -4.65 7.09 11.61
CA PHE A 69 -5.08 7.76 12.83
C PHE A 69 -4.40 7.29 14.12
N ILE A 70 -3.24 6.60 14.03
CA ILE A 70 -2.49 6.18 15.23
C ILE A 70 -2.06 7.39 16.08
N TYR A 71 -1.74 8.51 15.44
CA TYR A 71 -1.24 9.71 16.11
C TYR A 71 -2.26 10.86 16.15
N ASP A 72 -3.19 10.91 15.20
CA ASP A 72 -4.27 11.89 15.15
C ASP A 72 -5.53 11.32 14.48
N LEU A 73 -6.65 11.35 15.20
CA LEU A 73 -7.96 10.89 14.70
C LEU A 73 -8.45 11.68 13.47
N THR A 74 -7.93 12.89 13.21
CA THR A 74 -8.29 13.64 12.01
C THR A 74 -7.75 13.00 10.73
N GLU A 75 -6.70 12.19 10.83
CA GLU A 75 -6.08 11.50 9.69
C GLU A 75 -6.91 10.32 9.17
N ASP A 76 -7.97 9.91 9.88
CA ASP A 76 -8.92 8.87 9.45
C ASP A 76 -9.81 9.31 8.25
N PHE A 77 -9.82 10.61 7.95
CA PHE A 77 -10.52 11.16 6.77
C PHE A 77 -9.64 11.24 5.52
N THR A 78 -8.45 10.64 5.54
CA THR A 78 -7.54 10.60 4.39
C THR A 78 -7.98 9.55 3.36
N ASP A 79 -7.67 9.79 2.08
CA ASP A 79 -7.98 8.85 0.99
C ASP A 79 -7.01 7.65 1.02
N THR A 80 -7.28 6.71 1.92
CA THR A 80 -6.54 5.46 2.09
C THR A 80 -7.47 4.31 2.45
N VAL A 81 -7.13 3.11 1.97
CA VAL A 81 -7.73 1.85 2.38
C VAL A 81 -7.44 1.51 3.84
N MET A 82 -6.40 2.09 4.44
CA MET A 82 -6.05 1.92 5.85
C MET A 82 -6.90 2.79 6.79
N GLY A 83 -7.77 3.65 6.25
CA GLY A 83 -8.71 4.46 7.01
C GLY A 83 -10.07 3.79 7.15
N TYR A 84 -10.82 4.16 8.18
CA TYR A 84 -12.17 3.67 8.43
C TYR A 84 -13.25 4.59 7.87
N TYR A 85 -13.02 5.91 7.77
CA TYR A 85 -14.08 6.82 7.31
C TYR A 85 -14.13 7.02 5.80
N ALA A 86 -12.99 7.07 5.11
CA ALA A 86 -12.97 7.35 3.68
C ALA A 86 -13.50 6.20 2.82
N TYR A 87 -13.51 4.96 3.35
CA TYR A 87 -13.91 3.75 2.63
C TYR A 87 -13.26 3.64 1.23
N SER A 88 -11.97 3.97 1.17
CA SER A 88 -11.23 4.03 -0.09
C SER A 88 -10.62 2.69 -0.44
N LEU A 89 -10.40 2.45 -1.73
CA LEU A 89 -9.56 1.34 -2.22
C LEU A 89 -8.18 1.81 -2.67
N ASN A 90 -7.84 3.07 -2.39
CA ASN A 90 -6.56 3.66 -2.76
C ASN A 90 -5.53 3.49 -1.63
N TYR A 91 -4.26 3.49 -2.00
CA TYR A 91 -3.17 3.73 -1.06
C TYR A 91 -2.75 5.20 -1.13
N SER A 92 -2.74 5.85 0.03
CA SER A 92 -2.28 7.23 0.20
C SER A 92 -0.78 7.35 -0.05
N GLN A 93 -0.28 8.59 -0.04
CA GLN A 93 1.16 8.84 -0.10
C GLN A 93 1.88 8.24 1.11
N PHE A 94 1.30 8.34 2.31
CA PHE A 94 1.87 7.77 3.54
C PHE A 94 2.01 6.25 3.45
N ASP A 95 1.00 5.55 2.91
CA ASP A 95 1.04 4.10 2.74
C ASP A 95 2.17 3.68 1.80
N ARG A 96 2.27 4.38 0.66
CA ARG A 96 3.30 4.11 -0.35
C ARG A 96 4.68 4.37 0.21
N ASP A 97 4.86 5.46 0.93
CA ASP A 97 6.14 5.82 1.54
C ASP A 97 6.52 4.83 2.63
N THR A 98 5.58 4.41 3.48
CA THR A 98 5.81 3.40 4.53
C THR A 98 6.28 2.07 3.92
N PHE A 99 5.57 1.58 2.89
CA PHE A 99 5.96 0.36 2.19
C PHE A 99 7.34 0.49 1.54
N LEU A 100 7.58 1.58 0.79
CA LEU A 100 8.84 1.79 0.09
C LEU A 100 10.02 1.98 1.06
N ARG A 101 9.79 2.59 2.22
CA ARG A 101 10.79 2.65 3.30
C ARG A 101 11.16 1.26 3.79
N GLY A 102 10.18 0.43 4.11
CA GLY A 102 10.43 -0.96 4.53
C GLY A 102 11.26 -1.75 3.50
N VAL A 103 10.94 -1.61 2.20
CA VAL A 103 11.73 -2.24 1.12
C VAL A 103 13.16 -1.72 1.07
N ASN A 104 13.36 -0.41 1.16
CA ASN A 104 14.70 0.18 1.17
C ASN A 104 15.49 -0.25 2.40
N ASP A 105 14.88 -0.21 3.59
CA ASP A 105 15.51 -0.54 4.87
C ASP A 105 15.98 -2.00 4.87
N GLU A 106 15.15 -2.93 4.39
CA GLU A 106 15.52 -4.35 4.27
C GLU A 106 16.71 -4.56 3.32
N LEU A 107 16.66 -3.96 2.11
CA LEU A 107 17.72 -4.08 1.10
C LEU A 107 19.05 -3.46 1.57
N LEU A 108 18.99 -2.27 2.16
CA LEU A 108 20.18 -1.57 2.65
C LEU A 108 20.76 -2.27 3.88
N SER A 109 19.90 -2.73 4.80
CA SER A 109 20.33 -3.54 5.95
C SER A 109 21.04 -4.81 5.49
N PHE A 110 20.48 -5.54 4.52
CA PHE A 110 21.14 -6.70 3.92
C PHE A 110 22.50 -6.36 3.31
N ALA A 111 22.58 -5.28 2.52
CA ALA A 111 23.83 -4.86 1.88
C ALA A 111 24.91 -4.51 2.92
N GLN A 112 24.55 -3.69 3.91
CA GLN A 112 25.45 -3.26 4.98
C GLN A 112 25.92 -4.42 5.86
N GLN A 113 25.01 -5.31 6.26
CA GLN A 113 25.35 -6.51 7.03
C GLN A 113 26.29 -7.43 6.25
N THR A 114 25.99 -7.66 4.97
CA THR A 114 26.85 -8.47 4.10
C THR A 114 28.25 -7.86 4.02
N LEU A 115 28.37 -6.58 3.67
CA LEU A 115 29.67 -5.89 3.56
C LEU A 115 30.45 -5.90 4.87
N SER A 116 29.79 -5.83 6.03
CA SER A 116 30.47 -5.88 7.34
C SER A 116 31.22 -7.19 7.62
N THR A 117 30.86 -8.26 6.91
CA THR A 117 31.46 -9.60 7.06
C THR A 117 32.42 -9.97 5.92
N VAL A 118 32.38 -9.24 4.79
CA VAL A 118 33.17 -9.54 3.60
C VAL A 118 34.60 -9.02 3.77
N GLN A 119 35.59 -9.90 3.62
CA GLN A 119 36.99 -9.48 3.53
C GLN A 119 37.26 -8.85 2.15
N ASN A 120 37.88 -7.67 2.16
CA ASN A 120 38.31 -6.99 0.95
C ASN A 120 39.52 -7.71 0.34
N THR A 121 39.36 -8.18 -0.89
CA THR A 121 40.38 -8.82 -1.71
C THR A 121 40.46 -8.14 -3.07
N VAL A 122 41.54 -8.38 -3.82
CA VAL A 122 41.67 -7.85 -5.19
C VAL A 122 40.54 -8.33 -6.10
N PHE A 123 39.92 -9.49 -5.83
CA PHE A 123 38.88 -10.08 -6.67
C PHE A 123 37.47 -9.52 -6.42
N ASN A 124 37.17 -9.04 -5.22
CA ASN A 124 35.83 -8.53 -4.86
C ASN A 124 35.81 -7.02 -4.55
N SER A 125 36.97 -6.34 -4.52
CA SER A 125 37.07 -4.89 -4.28
C SER A 125 36.18 -4.04 -5.18
N GLY A 126 35.99 -4.43 -6.44
CA GLY A 126 35.11 -3.73 -7.39
C GLY A 126 33.63 -3.81 -7.01
N GLU A 127 33.17 -4.97 -6.54
CA GLU A 127 31.78 -5.17 -6.10
C GLU A 127 31.52 -4.52 -4.74
N ILE A 128 32.50 -4.53 -3.83
CA ILE A 128 32.44 -3.77 -2.57
C ILE A 128 32.24 -2.28 -2.87
N LEU A 129 33.08 -1.71 -3.76
CA LEU A 129 32.98 -0.30 -4.14
C LEU A 129 31.63 0.03 -4.80
N ARG A 130 31.12 -0.85 -5.67
CA ARG A 130 29.80 -0.69 -6.29
C ARG A 130 28.68 -0.71 -5.24
N ALA A 131 28.76 -1.60 -4.27
CA ALA A 131 27.77 -1.67 -3.20
C ALA A 131 27.78 -0.38 -2.36
N GLU A 132 28.94 0.09 -1.93
CA GLU A 132 29.11 1.33 -1.16
C GLU A 132 28.59 2.56 -1.93
N GLN A 133 28.89 2.68 -3.22
CA GLN A 133 28.41 3.78 -4.06
C GLN A 133 26.87 3.78 -4.19
N ASN A 134 26.27 2.60 -4.37
CA ASN A 134 24.83 2.47 -4.46
C ASN A 134 24.13 2.73 -3.12
N ILE A 135 24.71 2.28 -1.99
CA ILE A 135 24.22 2.63 -0.65
C ILE A 135 24.20 4.15 -0.48
N ALA A 136 25.31 4.84 -0.78
CA ALA A 136 25.38 6.30 -0.64
C ALA A 136 24.34 7.03 -1.51
N GLN A 137 24.09 6.53 -2.73
CA GLN A 137 23.11 7.11 -3.63
C GLN A 137 21.66 6.82 -3.19
N ALA A 138 21.40 5.63 -2.66
CA ALA A 138 20.12 5.28 -2.04
C ALA A 138 19.84 6.15 -0.81
N ASP A 139 20.81 6.30 0.10
CA ASP A 139 20.72 7.13 1.30
C ASP A 139 20.40 8.59 0.95
N LYS A 140 21.04 9.13 -0.09
CA LYS A 140 20.75 10.49 -0.58
C LYS A 140 19.29 10.65 -1.00
N MET A 141 18.73 9.66 -1.70
CA MET A 141 17.33 9.68 -2.12
C MET A 141 16.38 9.45 -0.94
N TYR A 142 16.73 8.53 -0.04
CA TYR A 142 15.97 8.22 1.17
C TYR A 142 15.86 9.44 2.10
N GLN A 143 16.96 10.16 2.33
CA GLN A 143 17.00 11.39 3.14
C GLN A 143 16.19 12.53 2.50
N ALA A 144 16.06 12.54 1.17
CA ALA A 144 15.20 13.46 0.45
C ALA A 144 13.72 13.02 0.42
N MET A 145 13.36 11.97 1.15
CA MET A 145 12.04 11.31 1.14
C MET A 145 11.62 10.81 -0.26
N ASN A 146 12.57 10.61 -1.16
CA ASN A 146 12.35 10.02 -2.47
C ASN A 146 12.56 8.50 -2.40
N TYR A 147 11.71 7.81 -1.64
CA TYR A 147 11.85 6.38 -1.38
C TYR A 147 11.73 5.54 -2.66
N SER A 148 10.84 5.94 -3.58
CA SER A 148 10.70 5.27 -4.87
C SER A 148 11.98 5.36 -5.72
N GLY A 149 12.65 6.51 -5.72
CA GLY A 149 13.92 6.71 -6.39
C GLY A 149 15.10 6.03 -5.70
N ALA A 150 15.00 5.74 -4.41
CA ALA A 150 16.02 5.00 -3.65
C ALA A 150 16.04 3.50 -3.98
N VAL A 151 14.86 2.88 -4.23
CA VAL A 151 14.73 1.43 -4.42
C VAL A 151 15.71 0.83 -5.43
N PRO A 152 15.89 1.39 -6.66
CA PRO A 152 16.83 0.83 -7.62
C PRO A 152 18.29 0.80 -7.12
N TYR A 153 18.70 1.81 -6.35
CA TYR A 153 20.04 1.87 -5.77
C TYR A 153 20.17 0.92 -4.57
N SER A 154 19.16 0.83 -3.70
CA SER A 154 19.12 -0.15 -2.60
C SER A 154 19.20 -1.58 -3.13
N PHE A 155 18.50 -1.87 -4.22
CA PHE A 155 18.54 -3.16 -4.90
C PHE A 155 19.93 -3.45 -5.49
N ALA A 156 20.50 -2.51 -6.25
CA ALA A 156 21.83 -2.66 -6.83
C ALA A 156 22.92 -2.81 -5.74
N ALA A 157 22.76 -2.12 -4.60
CA ALA A 157 23.63 -2.29 -3.45
C ALA A 157 23.58 -3.71 -2.88
N ALA A 158 22.37 -4.26 -2.70
CA ALA A 158 22.18 -5.63 -2.23
C ALA A 158 22.78 -6.66 -3.21
N GLU A 159 22.57 -6.50 -4.52
CA GLU A 159 23.16 -7.39 -5.54
C GLU A 159 24.69 -7.34 -5.56
N ALA A 160 25.28 -6.15 -5.46
CA ALA A 160 26.74 -5.97 -5.44
C ALA A 160 27.35 -6.52 -4.13
N ALA A 161 26.71 -6.27 -2.98
CA ALA A 161 27.15 -6.81 -1.69
C ALA A 161 27.11 -8.35 -1.70
N TYR A 162 26.04 -8.94 -2.23
CA TYR A 162 25.93 -10.39 -2.40
C TYR A 162 27.04 -10.93 -3.30
N SER A 163 27.30 -10.28 -4.44
CA SER A 163 28.35 -10.67 -5.37
C SER A 163 29.74 -10.59 -4.74
N ALA A 164 29.98 -9.60 -3.88
CA ALA A 164 31.23 -9.43 -3.15
C ALA A 164 31.48 -10.53 -2.09
N GLN A 165 30.41 -11.14 -1.57
CA GLN A 165 30.48 -12.23 -0.60
C GLN A 165 30.77 -13.60 -1.24
N GLN A 166 30.50 -13.76 -2.54
CA GLN A 166 30.70 -15.06 -3.19
C GLN A 166 32.19 -15.41 -3.30
N PRO A 167 32.60 -16.63 -2.89
CA PRO A 167 33.88 -17.18 -3.28
C PRO A 167 33.96 -17.24 -4.81
N ALA A 168 35.12 -16.88 -5.39
CA ALA A 168 35.35 -17.01 -6.82
C ALA A 168 35.04 -18.46 -7.28
N GLY A 169 33.92 -18.66 -7.99
CA GLY A 169 33.48 -19.96 -8.50
C GLY A 169 32.32 -20.65 -7.76
N SER A 170 31.68 -20.02 -6.77
CA SER A 170 30.51 -20.59 -6.09
C SER A 170 29.24 -20.48 -6.95
N VAL A 171 28.59 -21.63 -7.22
CA VAL A 171 27.32 -21.72 -7.95
C VAL A 171 26.19 -22.05 -6.94
N ILE A 172 25.44 -21.00 -6.59
CA ILE A 172 24.07 -20.90 -6.02
C ILE A 172 23.74 -21.21 -4.54
N SER A 173 22.90 -20.34 -3.97
CA SER A 173 21.64 -20.70 -3.28
C SER A 173 20.50 -19.75 -3.73
N PRO A 174 19.48 -20.25 -4.47
CA PRO A 174 18.37 -19.42 -4.96
C PRO A 174 17.47 -18.85 -3.85
N SER A 175 17.48 -19.44 -2.65
CA SER A 175 16.53 -19.10 -1.58
C SER A 175 16.71 -17.68 -1.01
N LEU A 176 17.92 -17.12 -1.06
CA LEU A 176 18.18 -15.73 -0.66
C LEU A 176 17.68 -14.72 -1.71
N VAL A 177 17.81 -15.09 -2.99
CA VAL A 177 17.33 -14.31 -4.13
C VAL A 177 15.79 -14.32 -4.17
N PHE A 178 15.12 -15.38 -3.70
CA PHE A 178 13.65 -15.41 -3.71
C PHE A 178 12.98 -14.65 -2.55
N GLY A 179 13.66 -14.43 -1.42
CA GLY A 179 13.07 -13.74 -0.26
C GLY A 179 12.97 -12.21 -0.42
N ILE A 180 14.05 -11.57 -0.86
CA ILE A 180 14.15 -10.10 -0.92
C ILE A 180 14.14 -9.60 -2.38
N ILE A 181 14.92 -10.24 -3.26
CA ILE A 181 14.96 -9.91 -4.70
C ILE A 181 13.69 -10.41 -5.43
N GLY A 182 13.10 -11.54 -4.98
CA GLY A 182 11.85 -12.08 -5.51
C GLY A 182 10.65 -11.17 -5.28
N VAL A 183 10.61 -10.43 -4.15
CA VAL A 183 9.59 -9.41 -3.90
C VAL A 183 9.83 -8.19 -4.79
N ALA A 184 11.05 -7.69 -4.91
CA ALA A 184 11.35 -6.53 -5.76
C ALA A 184 11.09 -6.81 -7.26
N ILE A 185 11.51 -7.98 -7.77
CA ILE A 185 11.25 -8.42 -9.15
C ILE A 185 9.77 -8.77 -9.33
N GLY A 186 9.14 -9.44 -8.36
CA GLY A 186 7.71 -9.78 -8.39
C GLY A 186 6.82 -8.53 -8.39
N VAL A 187 7.18 -7.51 -7.61
CA VAL A 187 6.53 -6.20 -7.61
C VAL A 187 6.79 -5.48 -8.93
N GLY A 188 8.01 -5.49 -9.45
CA GLY A 188 8.33 -4.88 -10.75
C GLY A 188 7.55 -5.51 -11.91
N ILE A 189 7.52 -6.85 -11.99
CA ILE A 189 6.77 -7.61 -12.99
C ILE A 189 5.26 -7.45 -12.75
N GLY A 190 4.80 -7.48 -11.50
CA GLY A 190 3.39 -7.28 -11.14
C GLY A 190 2.88 -5.89 -11.52
N ILE A 191 3.67 -4.84 -11.27
CA ILE A 191 3.39 -3.46 -11.70
C ILE A 191 3.39 -3.38 -13.21
N LEU A 192 4.37 -3.99 -13.91
CA LEU A 192 4.45 -3.96 -15.36
C LEU A 192 3.26 -4.69 -16.01
N LEU A 193 2.94 -5.90 -15.55
CA LEU A 193 1.80 -6.69 -16.04
C LEU A 193 0.48 -6.01 -15.69
N GLY A 194 0.35 -5.49 -14.47
CA GLY A 194 -0.79 -4.67 -14.06
C GLY A 194 -0.96 -3.47 -14.99
N TYR A 195 0.08 -2.67 -15.18
CA TYR A 195 0.08 -1.53 -16.09
C TYR A 195 -0.33 -1.94 -17.51
N LEU A 196 0.22 -3.03 -18.05
CA LEU A 196 -0.11 -3.51 -19.40
C LEU A 196 -1.55 -4.04 -19.52
N ILE A 197 -2.08 -4.69 -18.49
CA ILE A 197 -3.45 -5.21 -18.44
C ILE A 197 -4.45 -4.05 -18.25
N PHE A 198 -4.18 -3.13 -17.32
CA PHE A 198 -5.04 -1.98 -17.04
C PHE A 198 -4.98 -0.92 -18.14
N ARG A 199 -3.85 -0.76 -18.84
CA ARG A 199 -3.76 0.11 -20.04
C ARG A 199 -4.64 -0.38 -21.20
N ARG A 200 -4.95 -1.69 -21.26
CA ARG A 200 -5.87 -2.26 -22.27
C ARG A 200 -7.34 -2.16 -21.87
N ARG A 201 -7.64 -1.86 -20.61
CA ARG A 201 -8.99 -1.53 -20.18
C ARG A 201 -9.19 -0.04 -20.40
N ASN A 202 -9.97 0.35 -21.41
CA ASN A 202 -10.61 1.65 -21.38
C ASN A 202 -11.23 1.78 -19.99
N HIS A 203 -10.82 2.79 -19.23
CA HIS A 203 -11.40 3.07 -17.93
C HIS A 203 -12.91 3.18 -18.13
N VAL A 204 -13.64 2.13 -17.78
CA VAL A 204 -15.02 2.26 -17.34
C VAL A 204 -14.89 2.83 -15.93
N GLY A 205 -14.36 4.05 -15.84
CA GLY A 205 -14.40 4.81 -14.62
C GLY A 205 -15.87 4.89 -14.28
N VAL A 206 -16.23 4.44 -13.08
CA VAL A 206 -17.49 4.83 -12.45
C VAL A 206 -17.59 6.33 -12.68
N GLN A 207 -18.59 6.78 -13.44
CA GLN A 207 -18.70 8.19 -13.82
C GLN A 207 -19.15 8.97 -12.59
N HIS A 208 -18.20 9.34 -11.73
CA HIS A 208 -18.42 10.11 -10.49
C HIS A 208 -19.02 11.51 -10.75
N ASN A 209 -19.10 11.92 -12.03
CA ASN A 209 -19.60 13.22 -12.43
C ASN A 209 -21.03 13.14 -12.98
N ARG A 210 -21.88 12.17 -12.58
CA ARG A 210 -23.29 12.11 -13.03
C ARG A 210 -24.27 12.14 -11.87
N CYS A 211 -25.34 12.91 -12.03
CA CYS A 211 -26.41 13.00 -11.06
C CYS A 211 -27.10 11.64 -10.89
N PRO A 212 -27.27 11.11 -9.66
CA PRO A 212 -27.93 9.83 -9.43
C PRO A 212 -29.41 9.84 -9.82
N THR A 213 -30.04 11.03 -9.90
CA THR A 213 -31.46 11.17 -10.25
C THR A 213 -31.68 11.26 -11.76
N CYS A 214 -30.87 12.04 -12.50
CA CYS A 214 -31.13 12.33 -13.92
C CYS A 214 -30.02 11.90 -14.87
N GLN A 215 -28.92 11.32 -14.36
CA GLN A 215 -27.77 10.85 -15.13
C GLN A 215 -27.07 11.92 -15.99
N GLN A 216 -27.36 13.20 -15.76
CA GLN A 216 -26.68 14.33 -16.40
C GLN A 216 -25.36 14.67 -15.69
N PRO A 217 -24.39 15.29 -16.39
CA PRO A 217 -23.13 15.71 -15.80
C PRO A 217 -23.31 16.64 -14.59
N LEU A 218 -22.48 16.47 -13.57
CA LEU A 218 -22.42 17.34 -12.39
C LEU A 218 -21.38 18.44 -12.61
N ARG A 219 -21.70 19.65 -12.11
CA ARG A 219 -20.79 20.79 -12.04
C ARG A 219 -20.28 20.94 -10.61
N TRP A 220 -18.99 21.20 -10.44
CA TRP A 220 -18.47 21.58 -9.12
C TRP A 220 -18.91 23.01 -8.78
N ASP A 221 -19.57 23.21 -7.64
CA ASP A 221 -19.92 24.53 -7.13
C ASP A 221 -18.89 24.99 -6.08
N PRO A 222 -18.04 25.98 -6.40
CA PRO A 222 -17.00 26.44 -5.49
C PRO A 222 -17.53 27.23 -4.29
N VAL A 223 -18.76 27.73 -4.33
CA VAL A 223 -19.38 28.47 -3.22
C VAL A 223 -19.92 27.50 -2.18
N GLN A 224 -20.47 26.38 -2.62
CA GLN A 224 -21.03 25.34 -1.73
C GLN A 224 -20.03 24.22 -1.41
N MET A 225 -18.89 24.17 -2.11
CA MET A 225 -17.87 23.12 -2.01
C MET A 225 -18.48 21.71 -2.20
N ARG A 226 -19.42 21.59 -3.15
CA ARG A 226 -20.16 20.36 -3.45
C ARG A 226 -20.41 20.22 -4.95
N TRP A 227 -20.70 19.01 -5.40
CA TRP A 227 -21.18 18.76 -6.75
C TRP A 227 -22.64 19.20 -6.87
N TYR A 228 -22.99 19.91 -7.93
CA TYR A 228 -24.32 20.44 -8.18
C TYR A 228 -24.85 19.93 -9.52
N CYS A 229 -26.11 19.51 -9.53
CA CYS A 229 -26.80 19.13 -10.75
C CYS A 229 -27.64 20.29 -11.26
N ASP A 230 -27.24 20.93 -12.35
CA ASP A 230 -27.98 22.07 -12.92
C ASP A 230 -29.37 21.66 -13.43
N THR A 231 -29.54 20.40 -13.88
CA THR A 231 -30.86 19.88 -14.33
C THR A 231 -31.83 19.62 -13.18
N CYS A 232 -31.34 19.10 -12.04
CA CYS A 232 -32.18 18.82 -10.87
C CYS A 232 -32.21 19.97 -9.87
N GLN A 233 -31.46 21.03 -10.12
CA GLN A 233 -31.31 22.22 -9.26
C GLN A 233 -31.04 21.87 -7.79
N LYS A 234 -30.18 20.87 -7.56
CA LYS A 234 -29.83 20.43 -6.21
C LYS A 234 -28.34 20.05 -6.09
N PRO A 235 -27.74 20.27 -4.92
CA PRO A 235 -26.44 19.69 -4.60
C PRO A 235 -26.57 18.17 -4.46
N ILE A 236 -25.50 17.46 -4.80
CA ILE A 236 -25.31 16.02 -4.64
C ILE A 236 -24.28 15.79 -3.52
#